data_AF-A0A060VQX5-F1
#
_entry.id   AF-A0A060VQX5-F1
#
_cell.length_a   1.000
_cell.length_b   1.000
_cell.length_c   1.000
_cell.angle_alpha   90.00
_cell.angle_beta   90.00
_cell.angle_gamma   90.00
#
_symmetry.space_group_name_H-M   'P 1'
#
loop_
_entity.id
_entity.type
_entity.pdbx_description
1 polymer ?
#
loop_
_entity_poly.entity_id
_entity_poly.type
_entity_poly.pdbx_seq_one_letter_code
_entity_poly.pdbx_strand_id
1 'polypeptide(L)'
;MPPQLAWLFATRPVFLYPELLPHVSLDPALHSARSVSMFTAGEDCLIVLGLRNLGETLQPKELLCHYLLRAKRVSQLRDHIMEKCKHTHPNNVIKAYQLQKVVLPMPVACDRVKPGDLRPSVEREERAMPGWLRVPTTYQINTYDS
;
A
#
# COMPACT_ATOMS: atom_id res chain seq x y z
N MET A 1 -2.96 15.83 5.95
CA MET A 1 -2.37 15.86 4.59
C MET A 1 -1.96 17.29 4.30
N PRO A 2 -0.73 17.58 3.83
CA PRO A 2 -0.35 18.93 3.43
C PRO A 2 -1.29 19.47 2.34
N PRO A 3 -1.80 20.72 2.43
CA PRO A 3 -2.84 21.22 1.53
C PRO A 3 -2.48 21.15 0.04
N GLN A 4 -1.25 21.49 -0.33
CA GLN A 4 -0.79 21.47 -1.72
C GLN A 4 -0.77 20.04 -2.29
N LEU A 5 -0.35 19.06 -1.48
CA LEU A 5 -0.36 17.65 -1.88
C LEU A 5 -1.79 17.10 -1.96
N ALA A 6 -2.66 17.46 -1.00
CA ALA A 6 -4.07 17.09 -1.03
C ALA A 6 -4.74 17.57 -2.32
N TRP A 7 -4.50 18.82 -2.71
CA TRP A 7 -5.02 19.40 -3.96
C TRP A 7 -4.50 18.66 -5.20
N LEU A 8 -3.21 18.31 -5.22
CA LEU A 8 -2.60 17.57 -6.31
C LEU A 8 -3.22 16.17 -6.47
N PHE A 9 -3.38 15.44 -5.37
CA PHE A 9 -4.03 14.12 -5.37
C PHE A 9 -5.51 14.20 -5.78
N ALA A 10 -6.23 15.22 -5.32
CA ALA A 10 -7.64 15.39 -5.60
C ALA A 10 -7.91 15.71 -7.08
N THR A 11 -7.11 16.59 -7.68
CA THR A 11 -7.44 17.24 -8.95
C THR A 11 -6.65 16.75 -10.15
N ARG A 12 -5.50 16.08 -9.96
CA ARG A 12 -4.73 15.59 -11.12
C ARG A 12 -5.29 14.24 -11.58
N PRO A 13 -5.54 14.07 -12.90
CA PRO A 13 -6.02 12.81 -13.46
C PRO A 13 -4.94 11.72 -13.46
N VAL A 14 -3.72 11.98 -12.99
CA VAL A 14 -2.71 10.93 -12.76
C VAL A 14 -3.08 10.07 -11.55
N PHE A 15 -3.80 10.64 -10.57
CA PHE A 15 -4.31 9.91 -9.40
C PHE A 15 -5.74 9.49 -9.67
N LEU A 16 -5.87 8.50 -10.55
CA LEU A 16 -7.18 8.01 -11.02
C LEU A 16 -7.92 7.21 -9.95
N TYR A 17 -7.20 6.56 -9.03
CA TYR A 17 -7.76 5.56 -8.11
C TYR A 17 -7.84 6.13 -6.69
N PRO A 18 -9.03 6.53 -6.22
CA PRO A 18 -9.21 7.01 -4.85
C PRO A 18 -8.75 6.00 -3.78
N GLU A 19 -8.88 4.71 -4.07
CA GLU A 19 -8.50 3.58 -3.21
C GLU A 19 -6.98 3.51 -2.99
N LEU A 20 -6.20 4.08 -3.93
CA LEU A 20 -4.74 4.12 -3.86
C LEU A 20 -4.22 5.43 -3.28
N LEU A 21 -5.11 6.37 -2.95
CA LEU A 21 -4.70 7.60 -2.29
C LEU A 21 -4.19 7.32 -0.88
N PRO A 22 -3.22 8.10 -0.38
CA PRO A 22 -2.70 7.87 0.95
C PRO A 22 -3.79 8.11 2.00
N HIS A 23 -4.01 7.12 2.88
CA HIS A 23 -4.89 7.27 4.04
C HIS A 23 -4.23 8.04 5.19
N VAL A 24 -2.90 8.14 5.17
CA VAL A 24 -2.09 8.85 6.17
C VAL A 24 -1.57 10.17 5.60
N SER A 25 -1.31 11.16 6.46
CA SER A 25 -0.68 12.41 6.04
C SER A 25 0.70 12.12 5.47
N LEU A 26 1.10 12.67 4.33
CA LEU A 26 2.47 12.54 3.79
C LEU A 26 3.47 13.54 4.38
N ASP A 27 3.10 14.24 5.45
CA ASP A 27 3.99 15.18 6.13
C ASP A 27 5.18 14.44 6.78
N PRO A 28 6.43 14.68 6.35
CA PRO A 28 7.60 14.02 6.91
C PRO A 28 7.76 14.21 8.42
N ALA A 29 7.28 15.32 8.98
CA ALA A 29 7.32 15.57 10.42
C ALA A 29 6.41 14.62 11.22
N LEU A 30 5.35 14.10 10.59
CA LEU A 30 4.40 13.16 11.20
C LEU A 30 4.82 11.69 11.03
N HIS A 31 5.80 11.42 10.17
CA HIS A 31 6.31 10.07 9.92
C HIS A 31 7.52 9.77 10.78
N SER A 32 7.33 8.95 11.81
CA SER A 32 8.48 8.27 12.42
C SER A 32 9.06 7.25 11.43
N ALA A 33 10.38 7.25 11.24
CA ALA A 33 11.06 6.49 10.18
C ALA A 33 10.90 4.95 10.24
N ARG A 34 10.19 4.39 11.22
CA ARG A 34 10.22 2.93 11.47
C ARG A 34 9.04 2.29 12.20
N SER A 35 7.87 2.93 12.26
CA SER A 35 6.75 2.41 13.05
C SER A 35 5.64 1.79 12.20
N VAL A 36 5.93 0.67 11.52
CA VAL A 36 4.85 -0.24 11.11
C VAL A 36 5.28 -1.66 11.47
N SER A 37 4.92 -2.10 12.67
CA SER A 37 5.26 -3.44 13.17
C SER A 37 4.49 -4.54 12.44
N MET A 38 3.27 -4.23 11.97
CA MET A 38 2.39 -5.20 11.33
C MET A 38 2.71 -5.35 9.85
N PHE A 39 2.59 -6.56 9.36
CA PHE A 39 2.63 -6.87 7.93
C PHE A 39 1.23 -6.79 7.35
N THR A 40 1.10 -6.13 6.20
CA THR A 40 -0.14 -6.07 5.43
C THR A 40 -0.26 -7.26 4.48
N ALA A 41 -1.46 -7.53 3.96
CA ALA A 41 -1.66 -8.56 2.94
C ALA A 41 -0.85 -8.28 1.66
N GLY A 42 -0.66 -7.01 1.30
CA GLY A 42 0.20 -6.60 0.19
C GLY A 42 1.67 -6.92 0.47
N GLU A 43 2.16 -6.64 1.68
CA GLU A 43 3.51 -7.03 2.10
C GLU A 43 3.70 -8.56 2.10
N ASP A 44 2.70 -9.34 2.51
CA ASP A 44 2.74 -10.82 2.42
C ASP A 44 2.92 -11.30 0.98
N CYS A 45 2.23 -10.65 0.03
CA CYS A 45 2.40 -10.94 -1.40
C CYS A 45 3.79 -10.55 -1.91
N LEU A 46 4.30 -9.38 -1.51
CA LEU A 46 5.66 -8.95 -1.84
C LEU A 46 6.72 -9.90 -1.27
N ILE A 47 6.48 -10.49 -0.10
CA ILE A 47 7.37 -11.52 0.47
C ILE A 47 7.43 -12.72 -0.48
N VAL A 48 6.28 -13.24 -0.91
CA VAL A 48 6.21 -14.39 -1.81
C VAL A 48 6.92 -14.09 -3.14
N LEU A 49 6.66 -12.93 -3.74
CA LEU A 49 7.30 -12.51 -4.99
C LEU A 49 8.82 -12.33 -4.82
N GLY A 50 9.26 -11.72 -3.73
CA GLY A 50 10.67 -11.54 -3.41
C GLY A 50 11.38 -12.88 -3.22
N LEU A 51 10.79 -13.81 -2.46
CA LEU A 51 11.35 -15.15 -2.25
C LEU A 51 11.43 -15.96 -3.55
N ARG A 52 10.49 -15.77 -4.49
CA ARG A 52 10.54 -16.40 -5.82
C ARG A 52 11.62 -15.81 -6.70
N ASN A 53 11.68 -14.50 -6.80
CA ASN A 53 12.50 -13.83 -7.81
C ASN A 53 13.94 -13.62 -7.34
N LEU A 54 14.17 -13.53 -6.02
CA LEU A 54 15.47 -13.28 -5.41
C LEU A 54 16.05 -14.54 -4.75
N GLY A 55 15.34 -15.67 -4.76
CA GLY A 55 15.70 -16.86 -3.98
C GLY A 55 17.11 -17.40 -4.24
N GLU A 56 17.60 -17.28 -5.47
CA GLU A 56 18.93 -17.75 -5.91
C GLU A 56 20.04 -16.70 -5.70
N THR A 57 19.74 -15.57 -5.05
CA THR A 57 20.74 -14.54 -4.74
C THR A 57 21.47 -14.86 -3.43
N LEU A 58 22.60 -14.17 -3.17
CA LEU A 58 23.39 -14.38 -1.96
C LEU A 58 22.66 -14.00 -0.67
N GLN A 59 21.80 -12.99 -0.71
CA GLN A 59 21.15 -12.39 0.46
C GLN A 59 19.69 -12.03 0.15
N PRO A 60 18.84 -13.03 -0.13
CA PRO A 60 17.48 -12.82 -0.65
C PRO A 60 16.63 -11.99 0.31
N LYS A 61 16.77 -12.21 1.62
CA LYS A 61 15.94 -11.56 2.66
C LYS A 61 16.35 -10.10 2.86
N GLU A 62 17.64 -9.82 2.75
CA GLU A 62 18.22 -8.49 2.83
C GLU A 62 17.78 -7.65 1.63
N LEU A 63 17.85 -8.20 0.43
CA LEU A 63 17.38 -7.56 -0.80
C LEU A 63 15.86 -7.32 -0.75
N LEU A 64 15.10 -8.29 -0.24
CA LEU A 64 13.65 -8.16 -0.06
C LEU A 64 13.31 -6.99 0.89
N CYS A 65 13.97 -6.92 2.05
CA CYS A 65 13.80 -5.79 2.96
C CYS A 65 14.28 -4.46 2.36
N HIS A 66 15.35 -4.46 1.58
CA HIS A 66 15.89 -3.23 1.00
C HIS A 66 14.99 -2.65 -0.09
N TYR A 67 14.50 -3.49 -1.01
CA TYR A 67 13.76 -3.04 -2.18
C TYR A 67 12.24 -3.07 -2.02
N LEU A 68 11.70 -4.08 -1.32
CA LEU A 68 10.25 -4.31 -1.27
C LEU A 68 9.63 -3.93 0.07
N LEU A 69 10.37 -4.13 1.18
CA LEU A 69 9.85 -3.92 2.53
C LEU A 69 10.73 -2.94 3.32
N ARG A 70 10.98 -1.76 2.74
CA ARG A 70 11.92 -0.75 3.27
C ARG A 70 11.70 -0.39 4.75
N ALA A 71 10.46 -0.47 5.22
CA ALA A 71 10.08 -0.19 6.61
C ALA A 71 10.34 -1.37 7.58
N LYS A 72 10.63 -2.57 7.06
CA LYS A 72 10.78 -3.81 7.84
C LYS A 72 12.24 -4.22 7.95
N ARG A 73 12.61 -4.79 9.10
CA ARG A 73 13.93 -5.40 9.34
C ARG A 73 13.92 -6.86 8.92
N VAL A 74 15.10 -7.38 8.58
CA VAL A 74 15.29 -8.79 8.21
C VAL A 74 14.89 -9.75 9.34
N SER A 75 15.07 -9.36 10.60
CA SER A 75 14.56 -10.14 11.74
C SER A 75 13.03 -10.23 11.75
N GLN A 76 12.34 -9.10 11.60
CA GLN A 76 10.87 -9.06 11.54
C GLN A 76 10.32 -9.89 10.37
N LEU A 77 10.98 -9.85 9.21
CA LEU A 77 10.64 -10.67 8.06
C LEU A 77 10.75 -12.17 8.38
N ARG A 78 11.86 -12.59 9.02
CA ARG A 78 12.07 -13.99 9.41
C ARG A 78 11.00 -14.46 10.39
N ASP A 79 10.76 -13.69 11.44
CA ASP A 79 9.78 -13.99 12.47
C ASP A 79 8.37 -14.10 11.88
N HIS A 80 8.03 -13.18 10.97
CA HIS A 80 6.73 -13.17 10.29
C HIS A 80 6.52 -14.38 9.37
N ILE A 81 7.54 -14.77 8.58
CA ILE A 81 7.46 -15.97 7.75
C ILE A 81 7.27 -17.22 8.62
N MET A 82 8.03 -17.33 9.72
CA MET A 82 7.91 -18.45 10.65
C MET A 82 6.52 -18.50 11.30
N GLU A 83 6.02 -17.36 11.76
CA GLU A 83 4.68 -17.23 12.34
C GLU A 83 3.60 -17.69 11.36
N LYS A 84 3.63 -17.19 10.12
CA LYS A 84 2.64 -17.54 9.08
C LYS A 84 2.69 -19.01 8.67
N CYS A 85 3.80 -19.71 8.91
CA CYS A 85 3.92 -21.13 8.61
C CYS A 85 3.37 -22.04 9.72
N LYS A 86 3.08 -21.52 10.92
CA LYS A 86 2.50 -22.31 12.03
C LYS A 86 1.15 -22.90 11.64
N HIS A 87 0.75 -24.00 12.30
CA HIS A 87 -0.53 -24.66 12.06
C HIS A 87 -1.74 -23.77 12.39
N THR A 88 -1.58 -22.83 13.32
CA THR A 88 -2.59 -21.85 13.74
C THR A 88 -2.98 -20.86 12.64
N HIS A 89 -2.17 -20.69 11.60
CA HIS A 89 -2.45 -19.82 10.46
C HIS A 89 -2.71 -20.66 9.19
N PRO A 90 -3.91 -21.21 9.02
CA PRO A 90 -4.29 -21.87 7.77
C PRO A 90 -4.44 -20.84 6.64
N ASN A 91 -4.29 -21.29 5.40
CA ASN A 91 -4.70 -20.56 4.19
C ASN A 91 -4.10 -19.15 4.03
N ASN A 92 -2.77 -19.04 4.01
CA ASN A 92 -2.09 -17.78 3.68
C ASN A 92 -1.05 -17.96 2.56
N VAL A 93 -0.79 -16.88 1.83
CA VAL A 93 0.07 -16.86 0.62
C VAL A 93 1.52 -17.27 0.93
N ILE A 94 2.05 -16.87 2.09
CA ILE A 94 3.42 -17.21 2.51
C ILE A 94 3.55 -18.71 2.73
N LYS A 95 2.63 -19.32 3.47
CA LYS A 95 2.63 -20.76 3.75
C LYS A 95 2.41 -21.59 2.50
N ALA A 96 1.49 -21.18 1.61
CA ALA A 96 1.29 -21.82 0.31
C ALA A 96 2.59 -21.84 -0.50
N TYR A 97 3.29 -20.70 -0.57
CA TYR A 97 4.57 -20.63 -1.27
C TYR A 97 5.67 -21.46 -0.58
N GLN A 98 5.78 -21.42 0.75
CA GLN A 98 6.82 -22.18 1.46
C GLN A 98 6.67 -23.69 1.29
N LEU A 99 5.44 -24.20 1.37
CA LEU A 99 5.16 -25.64 1.31
C LEU A 99 5.06 -26.18 -0.13
N GLN A 100 4.41 -25.43 -1.01
CA GLN A 100 4.02 -25.92 -2.35
C GLN A 100 4.78 -25.19 -3.48
N LYS A 101 5.54 -24.14 -3.17
CA LYS A 101 6.20 -23.26 -4.15
C LYS A 101 5.24 -22.62 -5.16
N VAL A 102 3.98 -22.47 -4.77
CA VAL A 102 2.93 -21.82 -5.57
C VAL A 102 2.79 -20.36 -5.17
N VAL A 103 2.75 -19.47 -6.16
CA VAL A 103 2.39 -18.06 -5.97
C VAL A 103 0.89 -17.93 -6.20
N LEU A 104 0.15 -17.62 -5.13
CA LEU A 104 -1.28 -17.34 -5.23
C LEU A 104 -1.53 -15.99 -5.91
N PRO A 105 -2.67 -15.81 -6.60
CA PRO A 105 -3.03 -14.53 -7.20
C PRO A 105 -3.04 -13.41 -6.16
N MET A 106 -2.46 -12.26 -6.51
CA MET A 106 -2.56 -11.07 -5.67
C MET A 106 -3.99 -10.52 -5.70
N PRO A 107 -4.54 -10.10 -4.56
CA PRO A 107 -5.79 -9.36 -4.53
C PRO A 107 -5.70 -8.13 -5.43
N VAL A 108 -6.77 -7.86 -6.18
CA VAL A 108 -6.88 -6.66 -7.00
C VAL A 108 -7.06 -5.47 -6.06
N ALA A 109 -6.16 -4.48 -6.16
CA ALA A 109 -6.19 -3.30 -5.29
C ALA A 109 -7.23 -2.25 -5.73
N CYS A 110 -7.57 -2.23 -7.02
CA CYS A 110 -8.53 -1.29 -7.61
C CYS A 110 -9.11 -1.85 -8.90
N ASP A 111 -10.38 -1.50 -9.19
CA ASP A 111 -11.06 -1.93 -10.41
C ASP A 111 -10.52 -1.20 -11.64
N ARG A 112 -10.52 -1.83 -12.81
CA ARG A 112 -10.00 -1.18 -14.02
C ARG A 112 -10.85 0.03 -14.42
N VAL A 113 -10.18 1.15 -14.69
CA VAL A 113 -10.83 2.37 -15.19
C VAL A 113 -10.89 2.34 -16.71
N LYS A 114 -12.10 2.53 -17.25
CA LYS A 114 -12.28 2.64 -18.71
C LYS A 114 -11.72 3.98 -19.19
N PRO A 115 -11.22 4.07 -20.44
CA PRO A 115 -10.69 5.32 -20.98
C PRO A 115 -11.67 6.51 -20.94
N GLY A 116 -12.98 6.27 -21.10
CA GLY A 116 -14.00 7.32 -21.02
C GLY A 116 -14.29 7.81 -19.59
N ASP A 117 -13.83 7.08 -18.58
CA ASP A 117 -14.05 7.37 -17.16
C ASP A 117 -12.79 7.97 -16.50
N LEU A 118 -11.81 8.40 -17.30
CA LEU A 118 -10.58 9.04 -16.84
C LEU A 118 -10.88 10.43 -16.25
N ARG A 119 -11.20 10.45 -14.96
CA ARG A 119 -11.44 11.68 -14.18
C ARG A 119 -10.54 11.75 -12.95
N PRO A 120 -10.25 12.96 -12.44
CA PRO A 120 -9.59 13.16 -11.15
C PRO A 120 -10.30 12.43 -10.01
N SER A 121 -9.55 12.10 -8.94
CA SER A 121 -10.10 11.37 -7.78
C SER A 121 -11.32 12.05 -7.15
N VAL A 122 -11.38 13.38 -7.11
CA VAL A 122 -12.51 14.14 -6.54
C VAL A 122 -13.81 14.01 -7.34
N GLU A 123 -13.73 13.64 -8.61
CA GLU A 123 -14.90 13.49 -9.51
C GLU A 123 -15.40 12.04 -9.54
N ARG A 124 -14.91 11.18 -8.63
CA ARG A 124 -15.23 9.74 -8.56
C ARG A 124 -16.12 9.40 -7.38
N GLU A 125 -16.40 8.10 -7.22
CA GLU A 125 -17.23 7.60 -6.14
C GLU A 125 -16.70 8.00 -4.75
N GLU A 126 -17.51 8.75 -4.02
CA GLU A 126 -17.18 9.34 -2.71
C GLU A 126 -16.87 8.29 -1.64
N ARG A 127 -17.44 7.09 -1.76
CA ARG A 127 -17.25 5.99 -0.81
C ARG A 127 -15.79 5.52 -0.77
N ALA A 128 -15.11 5.52 -1.91
CA ALA A 128 -13.72 5.11 -2.04
C ALA A 128 -12.72 6.20 -1.63
N MET A 129 -13.16 7.45 -1.47
CA MET A 129 -12.26 8.56 -1.13
C MET A 129 -11.71 8.40 0.30
N PRO A 130 -10.44 8.79 0.56
CA PRO A 130 -9.91 8.85 1.91
C PRO A 130 -10.60 9.97 2.72
N GLY A 131 -10.65 9.83 4.04
CA GLY A 131 -11.41 10.74 4.92
C GLY A 131 -11.00 12.22 4.81
N TRP A 132 -9.74 12.52 4.48
CA TRP A 132 -9.28 13.89 4.27
C TRP A 132 -9.82 14.54 2.97
N LEU A 133 -10.32 13.73 2.03
CA LEU A 133 -10.90 14.18 0.76
C LEU A 133 -12.43 14.16 0.76
N ARG A 134 -13.07 13.46 1.72
CA ARG A 134 -14.54 13.39 1.87
C ARG A 134 -15.19 14.68 2.39
N VAL A 135 -14.42 15.73 2.66
CA VAL A 135 -14.98 16.96 3.24
C VAL A 135 -15.69 17.77 2.14
N PRO A 136 -17.00 18.07 2.27
CA PRO A 136 -17.72 18.86 1.28
C PRO A 136 -17.09 20.23 1.11
N THR A 137 -16.93 20.67 -0.13
CA THR A 137 -16.29 21.92 -0.58
C THR A 137 -16.98 23.20 -0.11
N THR A 138 -17.96 23.16 0.81
CA THR A 138 -18.69 24.34 1.26
C THR A 138 -17.90 25.25 2.21
N TYR A 139 -16.68 24.87 2.64
CA TYR A 139 -15.88 25.66 3.59
C TYR A 139 -14.44 25.99 3.15
N GLN A 140 -14.09 25.87 1.86
CA GLN A 140 -12.74 26.26 1.40
C GLN A 140 -12.71 27.31 0.26
N ILE A 141 -13.85 27.81 -0.19
CA ILE A 141 -13.88 28.87 -1.22
C ILE A 141 -13.66 30.27 -0.62
N ASN A 142 -13.77 30.45 0.71
CA ASN A 142 -13.75 31.79 1.33
C ASN A 142 -12.44 32.21 2.02
N THR A 143 -11.30 31.57 1.76
CA THR A 143 -10.03 31.95 2.42
C THR A 143 -8.86 32.27 1.49
N TYR A 144 -9.10 32.51 0.21
CA TYR A 144 -8.03 32.90 -0.73
C TYR A 144 -8.30 34.19 -1.54
N ASP A 145 -9.36 34.94 -1.21
CA ASP A 145 -9.52 36.33 -1.66
C ASP A 145 -9.59 37.26 -0.43
N SER A 146 -8.42 37.63 0.11
CA SER A 146 -8.18 38.82 0.95
C SER A 146 -6.69 39.13 1.02
#